data_AF-A0A7S3DBN1-F1
#
_entry.id   AF-A0A7S3DBN1-F1
#
_cell.length_a   1.000
_cell.length_b   1.000
_cell.length_c   1.000
_cell.angle_alpha   90.00
_cell.angle_beta   90.00
_cell.angle_gamma   90.00
#
_symmetry.space_group_name_H-M   'P 1'
#
loop_
_entity.id
_entity.type
_entity.pdbx_description
1 polymer ?
#
loop_
_entity_poly.entity_id
_entity_poly.type
_entity_poly.pdbx_seq_one_letter_code
_entity_poly.pdbx_strand_id
1 'polypeptide(L)'
;KLEEIHNEMEKEVKKMTDEKSPLEEIKEKLRDLHSDKEKFKKLIVELNKHRDLVKKKNDERKLEADAKKLHLTQVEEENAKLQAQVDSQELSVADVQRMRAEQHRLIESLSSVRAQKEEAERGCLEMEMAISKRLSEVEKAVNQYNQAGERAQLIPQSSKYADNNDLSISLSTSSPGSALIDQIMNIDLRAEIRPSLIRMKETFIMRI
;
A
#
# COMPACT_ATOMS: atom_id res chain seq x y z
N LYS A 1 38.68 -113.03 40.25
CA LYS A 1 39.00 -112.24 41.46
C LYS A 1 39.92 -111.06 41.17
N LEU A 2 41.18 -111.23 40.73
CA LEU A 2 42.03 -110.05 40.40
C LEU A 2 41.56 -109.26 39.18
N GLU A 3 41.13 -109.93 38.11
CA GLU A 3 40.60 -109.25 36.91
C GLU A 3 39.28 -108.52 37.17
N GLU A 4 38.41 -109.06 38.04
CA GLU A 4 37.17 -108.40 38.47
C GLU A 4 37.45 -107.10 39.22
N ILE A 5 38.37 -107.14 40.19
CA ILE A 5 38.78 -105.96 40.96
C ILE A 5 39.47 -104.93 40.05
N HIS A 6 40.29 -105.39 39.10
CA HIS A 6 40.93 -104.51 38.13
C HIS A 6 39.90 -103.80 37.23
N ASN A 7 38.89 -104.53 36.75
CA ASN A 7 37.83 -104.00 35.89
C ASN A 7 36.85 -103.10 36.67
N GLU A 8 36.63 -103.37 37.97
CA GLU A 8 35.92 -102.46 38.88
C GLU A 8 36.70 -101.17 39.12
N MET A 9 38.00 -101.27 39.41
CA MET A 9 38.86 -100.09 39.56
C MET A 9 38.97 -99.27 38.27
N GLU A 10 39.05 -99.90 37.09
CA GLU A 10 39.04 -99.17 35.82
C GLU A 10 37.70 -98.46 35.56
N LYS A 11 36.57 -99.05 35.95
CA LYS A 11 35.26 -98.41 35.88
C LYS A 11 35.15 -97.23 36.86
N GLU A 12 35.71 -97.37 38.06
CA GLU A 12 35.74 -96.29 39.06
C GLU A 12 36.64 -95.13 38.63
N VAL A 13 37.83 -95.45 38.09
CA VAL A 13 38.75 -94.46 37.53
C VAL A 13 38.11 -93.74 36.35
N LYS A 14 37.48 -94.47 35.41
CA LYS A 14 36.74 -93.86 34.28
C LYS A 14 35.60 -92.97 34.74
N LYS A 15 34.81 -93.37 35.74
CA LYS A 15 33.77 -92.50 36.32
C LYS A 15 34.35 -91.22 36.90
N MET A 16 35.46 -91.29 37.64
CA MET A 16 36.12 -90.10 38.19
C MET A 16 36.83 -89.24 37.13
N THR A 17 37.18 -89.78 35.96
CA THR A 17 37.81 -89.01 34.86
C THR A 17 36.79 -88.46 33.86
N ASP A 18 35.64 -89.11 33.67
CA ASP A 18 34.55 -88.65 32.80
C ASP A 18 33.63 -87.64 33.49
N GLU A 19 33.48 -87.70 34.81
CA GLU A 19 32.80 -86.65 35.58
C GLU A 19 33.67 -85.38 35.56
N LYS A 20 33.18 -84.33 34.90
CA LYS A 20 33.79 -82.99 35.00
C LYS A 20 34.01 -82.69 36.47
N SER A 21 35.25 -82.34 36.84
CA SER A 21 35.59 -81.96 38.21
C SER A 21 34.55 -80.95 38.72
N PRO A 22 33.93 -81.17 39.88
CA PRO A 22 32.96 -80.23 40.47
C PRO A 22 33.50 -78.79 40.55
N LEU A 23 34.83 -78.65 40.60
CA LEU A 23 35.53 -77.37 40.54
C LEU A 23 35.41 -76.67 39.18
N GLU A 24 35.47 -77.41 38.07
CA GLU A 24 35.28 -76.87 36.72
C GLU A 24 33.85 -76.35 36.52
N GLU A 25 32.83 -77.08 36.99
CA GLU A 25 31.44 -76.63 36.91
C GLU A 25 31.17 -75.37 37.72
N ILE A 26 31.73 -75.30 38.94
CA ILE A 26 31.62 -74.11 39.79
C ILE A 26 32.33 -72.91 39.15
N LYS A 27 33.50 -73.12 38.52
CA LYS A 27 34.21 -72.06 37.78
C LYS A 27 33.40 -71.55 36.58
N GLU A 28 32.74 -72.45 35.85
CA GLU A 28 31.87 -72.08 34.71
C GLU A 28 30.66 -71.28 35.19
N LYS A 29 29.94 -71.75 36.21
CA LYS A 29 28.83 -71.01 36.85
C LYS A 29 29.27 -69.65 37.38
N LEU A 30 30.45 -69.54 37.98
CA LEU A 30 30.99 -68.27 38.48
C LEU A 30 31.26 -67.29 37.34
N ARG A 31 31.78 -67.77 36.21
CA ARG A 31 32.00 -66.96 35.00
C ARG A 31 30.68 -66.45 34.43
N ASP A 32 29.66 -67.31 34.37
CA ASP A 32 28.34 -66.94 33.86
C ASP A 32 27.66 -65.92 34.77
N LEU A 33 27.68 -66.14 36.08
CA LEU A 33 27.15 -65.18 37.06
C LEU A 33 27.88 -63.83 37.02
N HIS A 34 29.20 -63.84 36.80
CA HIS A 34 29.95 -62.60 36.63
C HIS A 34 29.54 -61.86 35.33
N SER A 35 29.37 -62.60 34.23
CA SER A 35 28.89 -62.06 32.95
C SER A 35 27.50 -61.44 33.11
N ASP A 36 26.58 -62.15 33.76
CA ASP A 36 25.21 -61.68 33.97
C ASP A 36 25.15 -60.48 34.92
N LYS A 37 25.98 -60.45 35.98
CA LYS A 37 26.13 -59.28 36.84
C LYS A 37 26.53 -58.04 36.04
N GLU A 38 27.47 -58.17 35.11
CA GLU A 38 27.89 -57.05 34.26
C GLU A 38 26.80 -56.64 33.26
N LYS A 39 26.05 -57.59 32.69
CA LYS A 39 24.88 -57.30 31.84
C LYS A 39 23.80 -56.55 32.62
N PHE A 40 23.46 -56.99 33.83
CA PHE A 40 22.47 -56.32 34.68
C PHE A 40 22.91 -54.92 35.08
N LYS A 41 24.19 -54.71 35.41
CA LYS A 41 24.72 -53.36 35.68
C LYS A 41 24.54 -52.44 34.46
N LYS A 42 24.87 -52.92 33.25
CA LYS A 42 24.67 -52.15 32.01
C LYS A 42 23.19 -51.82 31.79
N LEU A 43 22.31 -52.81 31.97
CA LEU A 43 20.87 -52.62 31.84
C LEU A 43 20.33 -51.59 32.84
N ILE A 44 20.78 -51.63 34.10
CA ILE A 44 20.40 -50.64 35.12
C ILE A 44 20.82 -49.23 34.69
N VAL A 45 22.03 -49.07 34.15
CA VAL A 45 22.51 -47.77 33.64
C VAL A 45 21.64 -47.29 32.47
N GLU A 46 21.30 -48.16 31.53
CA GLU A 46 20.44 -47.82 30.39
C GLU A 46 19.01 -47.46 30.81
N LEU A 47 18.42 -48.22 31.73
CA LEU A 47 17.09 -47.95 32.26
C LEU A 47 17.04 -46.63 33.03
N ASN A 48 18.08 -46.30 33.81
CA ASN A 48 18.16 -45.01 34.48
C ASN A 48 18.25 -43.85 33.48
N LYS A 49 19.08 -43.98 32.43
CA LYS A 49 19.13 -42.99 31.35
C LYS A 49 17.79 -42.82 30.66
N HIS A 50 17.10 -43.93 30.38
CA HIS A 50 15.78 -43.90 29.74
C HIS A 50 14.74 -43.23 30.65
N ARG A 51 14.71 -43.58 31.94
CA ARG A 51 13.85 -42.97 32.95
C ARG A 51 14.05 -41.46 32.99
N ASP A 52 15.29 -41.00 33.04
CA ASP A 52 15.60 -39.57 33.14
C ASP A 52 15.20 -38.82 31.86
N LEU A 53 15.40 -39.44 30.69
CA LEU A 53 14.95 -38.90 29.40
C LEU A 53 13.42 -38.80 29.30
N VAL A 54 12.70 -39.83 29.73
CA VAL A 54 11.23 -39.84 29.75
C VAL A 54 10.71 -38.80 30.74
N LYS A 55 11.33 -38.68 31.92
CA LYS A 55 10.97 -37.67 32.92
C LYS A 55 11.13 -36.26 32.35
N LYS A 56 12.27 -35.96 31.73
CA LYS A 56 12.51 -34.66 31.08
C LYS A 56 11.46 -34.36 30.01
N LYS A 57 11.16 -35.31 29.12
CA LYS A 57 10.12 -35.14 28.09
C LYS A 57 8.73 -34.92 28.69
N ASN A 58 8.42 -35.57 29.80
CA ASN A 58 7.14 -35.39 30.48
C ASN A 58 7.03 -33.98 31.08
N ASP A 59 8.10 -33.49 31.69
CA ASP A 59 8.15 -32.15 32.27
C ASP A 59 8.05 -31.06 31.19
N GLU A 60 8.74 -31.23 30.05
CA GLU A 60 8.62 -30.36 28.87
C GLU A 60 7.19 -30.32 28.33
N ARG A 61 6.56 -31.49 28.17
CA ARG A 61 5.17 -31.58 27.68
C ARG A 61 4.15 -30.96 28.64
N LYS A 62 4.39 -31.05 29.95
CA LYS A 62 3.52 -30.39 30.95
C LYS A 62 3.61 -28.87 30.82
N LEU A 63 4.82 -28.32 30.73
CA LEU A 63 5.02 -26.89 30.51
C LEU A 63 4.36 -26.42 29.22
N GLU A 64 4.49 -27.17 28.13
CA GLU A 64 3.83 -26.86 26.86
C GLU A 64 2.30 -26.90 26.99
N ALA A 65 1.76 -27.90 27.68
CA ALA A 65 0.32 -28.03 27.91
C ALA A 65 -0.23 -26.86 28.73
N ASP A 66 0.48 -26.43 29.78
CA ASP A 66 0.07 -25.31 30.62
C ASP A 66 0.15 -23.98 29.86
N ALA A 67 1.19 -23.78 29.05
CA ALA A 67 1.29 -22.62 28.15
C ALA A 67 0.14 -22.57 27.13
N LYS A 68 -0.21 -23.71 26.53
CA LYS A 68 -1.34 -23.80 25.59
C LYS A 68 -2.69 -23.54 26.27
N LYS A 69 -2.90 -24.01 27.51
CA LYS A 69 -4.11 -23.71 28.27
C LYS A 69 -4.24 -22.21 28.54
N LEU A 70 -3.15 -21.55 28.96
CA LEU A 70 -3.15 -20.11 29.18
C LEU A 70 -3.48 -19.33 27.90
N HIS A 71 -2.88 -19.72 26.78
CA HIS A 71 -3.19 -19.11 25.49
C HIS A 71 -4.66 -19.34 25.10
N LEU A 72 -5.21 -20.54 25.31
CA LEU A 72 -6.61 -20.83 25.04
C LEU A 72 -7.53 -19.92 25.86
N THR A 73 -7.27 -19.77 27.16
CA THR A 73 -8.09 -18.89 28.01
C THR A 73 -8.02 -17.44 27.57
N GLN A 74 -6.86 -16.95 27.12
CA GLN A 74 -6.71 -15.59 26.59
C GLN A 74 -7.53 -15.38 25.32
N VAL A 75 -7.49 -16.35 24.40
CA VAL A 75 -8.28 -16.29 23.16
C VAL A 75 -9.78 -16.37 23.45
N GLU A 76 -10.21 -17.21 24.39
CA GLU A 76 -11.61 -17.30 24.82
C GLU A 76 -12.11 -15.98 25.42
N GLU A 77 -11.29 -15.32 26.26
CA GLU A 77 -11.61 -14.00 26.81
C GLU A 77 -11.69 -12.92 25.72
N GLU A 78 -10.76 -12.92 24.76
CA GLU A 78 -10.78 -11.96 23.64
C GLU A 78 -12.01 -12.19 22.76
N ASN A 79 -12.32 -13.44 22.44
CA ASN A 79 -13.50 -13.78 21.64
C ASN A 79 -14.79 -13.38 22.36
N ALA A 80 -14.89 -13.60 23.68
CA ALA A 80 -16.03 -13.14 24.48
C ALA A 80 -16.16 -11.61 24.47
N LYS A 81 -15.04 -10.87 24.55
CA LYS A 81 -15.05 -9.40 24.44
C LYS A 81 -15.50 -8.93 23.06
N LEU A 82 -14.99 -9.54 21.99
CA LEU A 82 -15.38 -9.21 20.62
C LEU A 82 -16.85 -9.53 20.37
N GLN A 83 -17.33 -10.69 20.85
CA GLN A 83 -18.74 -11.06 20.74
C GLN A 83 -19.62 -10.07 21.49
N ALA A 84 -19.26 -9.67 22.72
CA ALA A 84 -19.99 -8.64 23.46
C ALA A 84 -20.00 -7.29 22.74
N GLN A 85 -18.89 -6.90 22.09
CA GLN A 85 -18.84 -5.69 21.27
C GLN A 85 -19.73 -5.80 20.03
N VAL A 86 -19.77 -6.95 19.37
CA VAL A 86 -20.64 -7.21 18.23
C VAL A 86 -22.11 -7.21 18.66
N ASP A 87 -22.45 -7.85 19.77
CA ASP A 87 -23.81 -7.89 20.30
C ASP A 87 -24.28 -6.51 20.77
N SER A 88 -23.36 -5.68 21.29
CA SER A 88 -23.65 -4.29 21.65
C SER A 88 -23.84 -3.38 20.43
N GLN A 89 -23.33 -3.79 19.27
CA GLN A 89 -23.62 -3.12 18.02
C GLN A 89 -24.98 -3.62 17.54
N GLU A 90 -26.03 -2.84 17.81
CA GLU A 90 -27.37 -3.05 17.25
C GLU A 90 -27.43 -2.76 15.73
N LEU A 91 -26.42 -3.19 14.96
CA LEU A 91 -26.46 -3.18 13.51
C LEU A 91 -27.19 -4.43 13.07
N SER A 92 -28.49 -4.29 12.83
CA SER A 92 -29.26 -5.34 12.19
C SER A 92 -28.67 -5.64 10.82
N VAL A 93 -28.78 -6.87 10.34
CA VAL A 93 -28.44 -7.23 8.95
C VAL A 93 -29.14 -6.28 7.95
N ALA A 94 -30.31 -5.75 8.32
CA ALA A 94 -31.02 -4.71 7.57
C ALA A 94 -30.27 -3.38 7.50
N ASP A 95 -29.59 -2.94 8.57
CA ASP A 95 -28.79 -1.72 8.57
C ASP A 95 -27.55 -1.86 7.71
N VAL A 96 -26.89 -3.03 7.74
CA VAL A 96 -25.76 -3.32 6.83
C VAL A 96 -26.19 -3.29 5.37
N GLN A 97 -27.37 -3.83 5.06
CA GLN A 97 -27.95 -3.75 3.71
C GLN A 97 -28.29 -2.31 3.33
N ARG A 98 -28.87 -1.51 4.25
CA ARG A 98 -29.14 -0.08 4.03
C ARG A 98 -27.86 0.70 3.75
N MET A 99 -26.81 0.49 4.54
CA MET A 99 -25.50 1.13 4.32
C MET A 99 -24.91 0.76 2.97
N ARG A 100 -25.00 -0.51 2.55
CA ARG A 100 -24.52 -0.93 1.22
C ARG A 100 -25.32 -0.29 0.09
N ALA A 101 -26.64 -0.19 0.22
CA ALA A 101 -27.48 0.49 -0.76
C ALA A 101 -27.15 1.99 -0.85
N GLU A 102 -26.95 2.64 0.30
CA GLU A 102 -26.54 4.04 0.36
C GLU A 102 -25.15 4.27 -0.22
N GLN A 103 -24.20 3.39 0.08
CA GLN A 103 -22.86 3.41 -0.52
C GLN A 103 -22.94 3.31 -2.05
N HIS A 104 -23.76 2.39 -2.56
CA HIS A 104 -23.93 2.24 -4.01
C HIS A 104 -24.52 3.51 -4.64
N ARG A 105 -25.58 4.07 -4.03
CA ARG A 105 -26.19 5.33 -4.46
C ARG A 105 -25.20 6.50 -4.46
N LEU A 106 -24.36 6.59 -3.43
CA LEU A 106 -23.33 7.62 -3.34
C LEU A 106 -22.28 7.47 -4.44
N ILE A 107 -21.85 6.24 -4.75
CA ILE A 107 -20.90 5.96 -5.83
C ILE A 107 -21.48 6.40 -7.19
N GLU A 108 -22.75 6.07 -7.46
CA GLU A 108 -23.43 6.48 -8.69
C GLU A 108 -23.63 8.00 -8.78
N SER A 109 -24.00 8.64 -7.66
CA SER A 109 -24.12 10.10 -7.63
C SER A 109 -22.77 10.77 -7.86
N LEU A 110 -21.69 10.22 -7.31
CA LEU A 110 -20.35 10.76 -7.44
C LEU A 110 -19.84 10.61 -8.88
N SER A 111 -20.09 9.46 -9.53
CA SER A 111 -19.72 9.27 -10.94
C SER A 111 -20.49 10.23 -11.86
N SER A 112 -21.78 10.45 -11.61
CA SER A 112 -22.60 11.42 -12.35
C SER A 112 -22.08 12.85 -12.19
N VAL A 113 -21.79 13.28 -10.96
CA VAL A 113 -21.23 14.62 -10.70
C VAL A 113 -19.85 14.80 -11.34
N ARG A 114 -19.00 13.75 -11.35
CA ARG A 114 -17.71 13.80 -12.05
C ARG A 114 -17.90 13.98 -13.56
N ALA A 115 -18.82 13.25 -14.17
CA ALA A 115 -19.11 13.41 -15.60
C ALA A 115 -19.64 14.81 -15.95
N GLN A 116 -20.53 15.37 -15.11
CA GLN A 116 -21.01 16.74 -15.29
C GLN A 116 -19.89 17.77 -15.14
N LYS A 117 -18.96 17.54 -14.20
CA LYS A 117 -17.78 18.39 -14.03
C LYS A 117 -16.89 18.36 -15.28
N GLU A 118 -16.57 17.17 -15.79
CA GLU A 118 -15.75 17.02 -17.00
C GLU A 118 -16.39 17.69 -18.22
N GLU A 119 -17.72 17.59 -18.37
CA GLU A 119 -18.46 18.28 -19.42
C GLU A 119 -18.37 19.81 -19.29
N ALA A 120 -18.55 20.33 -18.07
CA ALA A 120 -18.45 21.76 -17.81
C ALA A 120 -17.02 22.29 -18.03
N GLU A 121 -16.00 21.53 -17.63
CA GLU A 121 -14.60 21.87 -17.89
C GLU A 121 -14.30 21.90 -19.39
N ARG A 122 -14.82 20.93 -20.16
CA ARG A 122 -14.69 20.94 -21.63
C ARG A 122 -15.38 22.17 -22.24
N GLY A 123 -16.59 22.50 -21.80
CA GLY A 123 -17.30 23.69 -22.26
C GLY A 123 -16.55 24.99 -21.92
N CYS A 124 -15.92 25.06 -20.75
CA CYS A 124 -15.08 26.20 -20.35
C CYS A 124 -13.89 26.36 -21.29
N LEU A 125 -13.17 25.26 -21.57
CA LEU A 125 -12.03 25.26 -22.50
C LEU A 125 -12.44 25.68 -23.91
N GLU A 126 -13.58 25.20 -24.41
CA GLU A 126 -14.11 25.61 -25.72
C GLU A 126 -14.40 27.11 -25.77
N MET A 127 -14.98 27.67 -24.71
CA MET A 127 -15.24 29.11 -24.63
C MET A 127 -13.95 29.92 -24.48
N GLU A 128 -12.98 29.46 -23.70
CA GLU A 128 -11.67 30.09 -23.61
C GLU A 128 -10.98 30.14 -24.97
N MET A 129 -10.98 29.04 -25.73
CA MET A 129 -10.45 29.02 -27.10
C MET A 129 -11.18 30.00 -28.02
N ALA A 130 -12.51 30.07 -27.93
CA ALA A 130 -13.31 31.01 -28.71
C ALA A 130 -12.97 32.47 -28.37
N ILE A 131 -12.82 32.78 -27.08
CA ILE A 131 -12.42 34.11 -26.59
C ILE A 131 -11.01 34.44 -27.08
N SER A 132 -10.04 33.54 -26.94
CA SER A 132 -8.67 33.74 -27.44
C SER A 132 -8.63 34.01 -28.95
N LYS A 133 -9.45 33.30 -29.73
CA LYS A 133 -9.56 33.53 -31.18
C LYS A 133 -10.10 34.93 -31.48
N ARG A 134 -11.18 35.35 -30.79
CA ARG A 134 -11.74 36.69 -30.94
C ARG A 134 -10.77 37.78 -30.50
N LEU A 135 -10.03 37.56 -29.42
CA LEU A 135 -9.00 38.48 -28.95
C LEU A 135 -7.92 38.68 -30.03
N SER A 136 -7.45 37.60 -30.65
CA SER A 136 -6.49 37.66 -31.76
C SER A 136 -7.03 38.43 -32.98
N GLU A 137 -8.32 38.30 -33.29
CA GLU A 137 -8.97 39.10 -34.35
C GLU A 137 -8.97 40.60 -34.00
N VAL A 138 -9.26 40.94 -32.75
CA VAL A 138 -9.22 42.34 -32.25
C VAL A 138 -7.81 42.90 -32.30
N GLU A 139 -6.81 42.17 -31.81
CA GLU A 139 -5.40 42.58 -31.86
C GLU A 139 -4.92 42.84 -33.30
N LYS A 140 -5.33 42.00 -34.26
CA LYS A 140 -5.05 42.23 -35.68
C LYS A 140 -5.66 43.53 -36.18
N ALA A 141 -6.92 43.81 -35.82
CA ALA A 141 -7.60 45.04 -36.22
C ALA A 141 -6.94 46.29 -35.60
N VAL A 142 -6.55 46.23 -34.32
CA VAL A 142 -5.81 47.29 -33.63
C VAL A 142 -4.47 47.56 -34.31
N ASN A 143 -3.71 46.51 -34.62
CA ASN A 143 -2.43 46.65 -35.33
C ASN A 143 -2.60 47.26 -36.73
N GLN A 144 -3.64 46.87 -37.47
CA GLN A 144 -3.94 47.46 -38.78
C GLN A 144 -4.29 48.94 -38.68
N TYR A 145 -5.06 49.33 -37.67
CA TYR A 145 -5.38 50.74 -37.41
C TYR A 145 -4.12 51.54 -37.08
N ASN A 146 -3.29 51.07 -36.15
CA ASN A 146 -2.05 51.76 -35.76
C ASN A 146 -1.11 51.91 -36.97
N GLN A 147 -0.92 50.86 -37.78
CA GLN A 147 -0.12 50.93 -39.02
C GLN A 147 -0.71 51.90 -40.05
N ALA A 148 -2.04 51.99 -40.16
CA ALA A 148 -2.68 52.97 -41.04
C ALA A 148 -2.48 54.41 -40.53
N GLY A 149 -2.59 54.62 -39.21
CA GLY A 149 -2.31 55.90 -38.56
C GLY A 149 -0.86 56.34 -38.69
N GLU A 150 0.09 55.40 -38.59
CA GLU A 150 1.52 55.64 -38.85
C GLU A 150 1.77 56.09 -40.30
N ARG A 151 1.21 55.36 -41.28
CA ARG A 151 1.32 55.72 -42.70
C ARG A 151 0.71 57.09 -43.00
N ALA A 152 -0.38 57.44 -42.32
CA ALA A 152 -1.03 58.73 -42.43
C ALA A 152 -0.34 59.85 -41.61
N GLN A 153 0.75 59.55 -40.90
CA GLN A 153 1.47 60.48 -40.01
C GLN A 153 0.54 61.11 -38.95
N LEU A 154 -0.41 60.33 -38.44
CA LEU A 154 -1.32 60.66 -37.35
C LEU A 154 -0.87 60.04 -36.02
N ILE A 155 0.01 59.04 -36.07
CA ILE A 155 0.55 58.29 -34.93
C ILE A 155 2.04 58.07 -35.21
N PRO A 156 2.98 58.27 -34.27
CA PRO A 156 2.80 58.68 -32.86
C PRO A 156 2.44 60.17 -32.69
N GLN A 157 2.15 60.61 -31.46
CA GLN A 157 1.78 62.01 -31.09
C GLN A 157 2.70 63.10 -31.68
N SER A 158 3.96 62.75 -31.95
CA SER A 158 4.98 63.62 -32.55
C SER A 158 4.87 63.76 -34.08
N SER A 159 3.89 63.12 -34.70
CA SER A 159 3.73 63.13 -36.16
C SER A 159 3.16 64.46 -36.64
N LYS A 160 3.55 64.85 -37.86
CA LYS A 160 3.28 66.17 -38.45
C LYS A 160 1.80 66.55 -38.48
N TYR A 161 0.92 65.57 -38.59
CA TYR A 161 -0.53 65.78 -38.66
C TYR A 161 -1.26 65.32 -37.40
N ALA A 162 -0.57 64.86 -36.34
CA ALA A 162 -1.20 64.30 -35.13
C ALA A 162 -1.79 65.37 -34.17
N ASP A 163 -1.48 66.66 -34.37
CA ASP A 163 -1.96 67.79 -33.55
C ASP A 163 -1.85 67.53 -32.03
N ASN A 164 -0.73 66.92 -31.61
CA ASN A 164 -0.43 66.49 -30.23
C ASN A 164 -1.43 65.52 -29.56
N ASN A 165 -2.37 64.93 -30.30
CA ASN A 165 -3.30 63.95 -29.75
C ASN A 165 -2.73 62.52 -29.88
N ASP A 166 -2.79 61.74 -28.80
CA ASP A 166 -2.47 60.31 -28.91
C ASP A 166 -3.69 59.59 -29.47
N LEU A 167 -3.60 59.15 -30.71
CA LEU A 167 -4.64 58.34 -31.33
C LEU A 167 -4.24 56.86 -31.36
N SER A 168 -3.15 56.45 -30.70
CA SER A 168 -2.73 55.05 -30.67
C SER A 168 -3.69 54.20 -29.84
N ILE A 169 -4.11 53.06 -30.40
CA ILE A 169 -4.93 52.08 -29.68
C ILE A 169 -4.00 51.03 -29.09
N SER A 170 -4.05 50.83 -27.77
CA SER A 170 -3.34 49.75 -27.08
C SER A 170 -4.32 48.87 -26.32
N LEU A 171 -4.05 47.55 -26.33
CA LEU A 171 -4.86 46.54 -25.67
C LEU A 171 -4.15 46.04 -24.42
N SER A 172 -4.74 46.26 -23.24
CA SER A 172 -4.21 45.78 -21.97
C SER A 172 -4.79 44.40 -21.63
N THR A 173 -4.05 43.33 -21.94
CA THR A 173 -4.49 41.94 -21.69
C THR A 173 -4.12 41.39 -20.30
N SER A 174 -3.63 42.25 -19.39
CA SER A 174 -2.98 41.83 -18.14
C SER A 174 -3.91 41.33 -17.02
N SER A 175 -5.22 41.22 -17.21
CA SER A 175 -6.11 40.68 -16.18
C SER A 175 -7.23 39.81 -16.76
N PRO A 176 -7.19 38.48 -16.58
CA PRO A 176 -8.20 37.55 -17.07
C PRO A 176 -9.48 37.56 -16.20
N GLY A 177 -10.03 38.75 -15.92
CA GLY A 177 -11.18 38.88 -15.01
C GLY A 177 -11.91 40.22 -14.96
N SER A 178 -11.58 41.23 -15.79
CA SER A 178 -12.35 42.49 -15.80
C SER A 178 -13.35 42.53 -16.96
N ALA A 179 -14.63 42.50 -16.62
CA ALA A 179 -15.77 42.29 -17.51
C ALA A 179 -16.19 43.51 -18.36
N LEU A 180 -15.36 44.54 -18.53
CA LEU A 180 -15.68 45.68 -19.38
C LEU A 180 -14.64 45.82 -20.50
N ILE A 181 -15.08 45.58 -21.73
CA ILE A 181 -14.31 45.84 -22.97
C ILE A 181 -13.77 47.29 -22.99
N ASP A 182 -14.49 48.23 -22.36
CA ASP A 182 -14.10 49.63 -22.22
C ASP A 182 -12.85 49.85 -21.35
N GLN A 183 -12.48 48.89 -20.50
CA GLN A 183 -11.29 48.96 -19.66
C GLN A 183 -10.07 48.25 -20.28
N ILE A 184 -10.27 47.51 -21.39
CA ILE A 184 -9.21 46.77 -22.08
C ILE A 184 -8.50 47.69 -23.09
N MET A 185 -9.20 48.68 -23.64
CA MET A 185 -8.63 49.68 -24.55
C MET A 185 -8.23 50.96 -23.80
N ASN A 186 -7.15 51.61 -24.24
CA ASN A 186 -6.66 52.86 -23.65
C ASN A 186 -7.50 54.10 -23.99
N ILE A 187 -8.32 54.07 -25.05
CA ILE A 187 -9.04 55.23 -25.59
C ILE A 187 -10.44 54.80 -26.08
N ASP A 188 -11.46 55.63 -25.85
CA ASP A 188 -12.82 55.43 -26.38
C ASP A 188 -12.88 55.76 -27.88
N LEU A 189 -13.13 54.73 -28.69
CA LEU A 189 -13.22 54.82 -30.15
C LEU A 189 -14.33 55.78 -30.64
N ARG A 190 -15.43 55.89 -29.89
CA ARG A 190 -16.63 56.66 -30.30
C ARG A 190 -16.58 58.09 -29.78
N ALA A 191 -16.17 58.29 -28.54
CA ALA A 191 -16.16 59.59 -27.90
C ALA A 191 -14.92 60.42 -28.23
N GLU A 192 -13.76 59.79 -28.49
CA GLU A 192 -12.49 60.51 -28.64
C GLU A 192 -11.88 60.36 -30.04
N ILE A 193 -11.72 59.14 -30.57
CA ILE A 193 -11.04 58.92 -31.86
C ILE A 193 -11.86 59.46 -33.04
N ARG A 194 -13.13 59.07 -33.14
CA ARG A 194 -14.00 59.46 -34.25
C ARG A 194 -14.20 60.98 -34.40
N PRO A 195 -14.57 61.74 -33.35
CA PRO A 195 -14.72 63.19 -33.48
C PRO A 195 -13.39 63.90 -33.75
N SER A 196 -12.28 63.41 -33.20
CA SER A 196 -10.94 63.97 -33.47
C SER A 196 -10.55 63.81 -34.95
N LEU A 197 -10.76 62.62 -35.53
CA LEU A 197 -10.50 62.40 -36.97
C LEU A 197 -11.41 63.24 -37.87
N ILE A 198 -12.68 63.46 -37.49
CA ILE A 198 -13.60 64.33 -38.24
C ILE A 198 -13.11 65.77 -38.21
N ARG A 199 -12.73 66.29 -37.03
CA ARG A 199 -12.20 67.65 -36.87
C ARG A 199 -10.89 67.85 -37.65
N MET A 200 -10.04 66.84 -37.70
CA MET A 200 -8.79 66.87 -38.49
C MET A 200 -9.08 66.86 -39.99
N LYS A 201 -10.04 66.05 -40.45
CA LYS A 201 -10.50 66.05 -41.84
C LYS A 201 -11.05 67.43 -42.24
N GLU A 202 -11.89 68.04 -41.40
CA GLU A 202 -12.43 69.38 -41.65
C GLU A 202 -11.34 70.45 -41.72
N THR A 203 -10.35 70.38 -40.80
CA THR A 203 -9.19 71.28 -40.80
C THR A 203 -8.30 71.10 -42.03
N PHE A 204 -8.16 69.87 -42.53
CA PHE A 204 -7.39 69.58 -43.75
C PHE A 204 -8.11 70.06 -45.01
N ILE A 205 -9.44 69.92 -45.06
CA ILE A 205 -10.28 70.43 -46.17
C ILE A 205 -10.29 71.97 -46.20
N MET A 206 -10.27 72.64 -45.05
CA MET A 206 -10.19 74.10 -44.95
C MET A 206 -8.80 74.68 -45.29
N ARG A 207 -7.75 73.84 -45.31
CA ARG A 207 -6.36 74.24 -45.60
C ARG A 207 -5.95 74.01 -47.06
N ILE A 208 -6.76 73.31 -47.85
CA ILE A 208 -6.62 73.14 -49.31
C ILE A 208 -7.39 74.27 -50.00
#